data_AF-A0A183P4W4-F1
#
_entry.id   AF-A0A183P4W4-F1
#
_cell.length_a   1.000
_cell.length_b   1.000
_cell.length_c   1.000
_cell.angle_alpha   90.00
_cell.angle_beta   90.00
_cell.angle_gamma   90.00
#
_symmetry.space_group_name_H-M   'P 1'
#
loop_
_entity.id
_entity.type
_entity.pdbx_description
1 polymer ?
#
loop_
_entity_poly.entity_id
_entity_poly.type
_entity_poly.pdbx_seq_one_letter_code
_entity_poly.pdbx_strand_id
1 'polypeptide(L)'
;MFHSISNKESVMDYAWKLVSDLFDCAYHDSLHDSPIIVSTCVIVYLFIRATQLRSDECSNQQFPMFNGKNTICIEIQSDMPSGCGLGSSGAFSVAATATILLLTNNYPLVQVWDIDKIQRKLISSLARDAECIIHGKSSGLDSTICTYGGTIVFRKDQLPLFQEINISNFDTVKLLIVNTNITRSTSLAVRKVYDKWKEDKTCVNSIFKEIGIIVDEVIDILNQKDNCEISRSLTRHIVRNQHLLEELGVSHSISNEIIEELKLVGIPAKVTGAGFGGCVLGFILGVDYDNSELNDLISRWHTRSLWAQVTSIEATGVKYNSHFL
;
A
#
# COMPACT_ATOMS: atom_id res chain seq x y z
N MET A 1 24.39 9.02 -22.69
CA MET A 1 24.71 9.61 -21.36
C MET A 1 24.29 8.70 -20.21
N PHE A 2 23.11 8.08 -20.22
CA PHE A 2 22.59 7.29 -19.08
C PHE A 2 23.25 5.91 -18.84
N HIS A 3 24.02 5.36 -19.79
CA HIS A 3 24.63 4.03 -19.66
C HIS A 3 25.85 3.98 -18.72
N SER A 4 26.43 5.13 -18.33
CA SER A 4 27.63 5.18 -17.48
C SER A 4 27.33 5.10 -15.97
N ILE A 5 26.06 5.14 -15.56
CA ILE A 5 25.64 5.11 -14.14
C ILE A 5 25.07 3.73 -13.83
N SER A 6 25.90 2.78 -13.40
CA SER A 6 25.48 1.38 -13.26
C SER A 6 24.86 1.01 -11.90
N ASN A 7 25.14 1.77 -10.84
CA ASN A 7 24.64 1.47 -9.49
C ASN A 7 23.30 2.17 -9.21
N LYS A 8 22.39 1.49 -8.50
CA LYS A 8 21.09 2.03 -8.09
C LYS A 8 21.22 3.34 -7.31
N GLU A 9 22.13 3.37 -6.33
CA GLU A 9 22.36 4.55 -5.48
C GLU A 9 22.83 5.74 -6.30
N SER A 10 23.74 5.53 -7.25
CA SER A 10 24.23 6.62 -8.11
C SER A 10 23.18 7.13 -9.09
N VAL A 11 22.21 6.30 -9.51
CA VAL A 11 21.06 6.78 -10.30
C VAL A 11 20.10 7.60 -9.45
N MET A 12 19.87 7.23 -8.18
CA MET A 12 19.03 8.00 -7.27
C MET A 12 19.62 9.39 -7.00
N ASP A 13 20.91 9.45 -6.66
CA ASP A 13 21.60 10.72 -6.42
C ASP A 13 21.58 11.62 -7.66
N TYR A 14 21.75 11.01 -8.84
CA TYR A 14 21.70 11.76 -10.10
C TYR A 14 20.29 12.27 -10.42
N ALA A 15 19.25 11.48 -10.18
CA ALA A 15 17.86 11.92 -10.35
C ALA A 15 17.55 13.11 -9.43
N TRP A 16 17.97 13.03 -8.17
CA TRP A 16 17.84 14.13 -7.22
C TRP A 16 18.55 15.40 -7.69
N LYS A 17 19.80 15.27 -8.18
CA LYS A 17 20.54 16.40 -8.72
C LYS A 17 19.79 17.08 -9.88
N LEU A 18 19.28 16.30 -10.83
CA LEU A 18 18.51 16.84 -11.95
C LEU A 18 17.24 17.58 -11.51
N VAL A 19 16.55 17.06 -10.49
CA VAL A 19 15.36 17.70 -9.95
C VAL A 19 15.71 18.97 -9.18
N SER A 20 16.79 18.97 -8.40
CA SER A 20 17.30 20.17 -7.73
C SER A 20 17.63 21.29 -8.74
N ASP A 21 18.28 20.94 -9.86
CA ASP A 21 18.56 21.88 -10.94
C ASP A 21 17.26 22.39 -11.61
N LEU A 22 16.24 21.53 -11.77
CA LEU A 22 14.96 21.87 -12.39
C LEU A 22 14.12 22.84 -11.56
N PHE A 23 14.13 22.69 -10.24
CA PHE A 23 13.35 23.51 -9.31
C PHE A 23 14.15 24.66 -8.68
N ASP A 24 15.39 24.89 -9.16
CA ASP A 24 16.34 25.89 -8.64
C ASP A 24 16.46 25.85 -7.11
N CYS A 25 16.54 24.64 -6.57
CA CYS A 25 16.57 24.39 -5.13
C CYS A 25 17.82 23.60 -4.75
N ALA A 26 18.55 24.11 -3.76
CA ALA A 26 19.73 23.44 -3.25
C ALA A 26 19.36 22.07 -2.65
N TYR A 27 20.21 21.06 -2.89
CA TYR A 27 20.04 19.71 -2.36
C TYR A 27 20.08 19.74 -0.82
N HIS A 28 18.90 19.78 -0.20
CA HIS A 28 18.71 19.87 1.24
C HIS A 28 17.59 18.93 1.68
N ASP A 29 17.62 18.48 2.94
CA ASP A 29 16.65 17.54 3.52
C ASP A 29 15.19 18.00 3.36
N SER A 30 14.93 19.31 3.24
CA SER A 30 13.61 19.91 3.02
C SER A 30 12.98 19.59 1.65
N LEU A 31 13.75 19.07 0.68
CA LEU A 31 13.22 18.64 -0.62
C LEU A 31 12.29 17.42 -0.49
N HIS A 32 12.53 16.58 0.51
CA HIS A 32 11.71 15.40 0.78
C HIS A 32 10.31 15.74 1.30
N ASP A 33 10.09 16.98 1.76
CA ASP A 33 8.80 17.42 2.30
C ASP A 33 7.82 17.89 1.20
N SER A 34 8.29 18.09 -0.03
CA SER A 34 7.47 18.56 -1.14
C SER A 34 6.98 17.40 -2.02
N PRO A 35 5.67 17.06 -2.01
CA PRO A 35 5.15 15.92 -2.77
C PRO A 35 5.42 16.02 -4.26
N ILE A 36 5.42 17.23 -4.83
CA ILE A 36 5.69 17.44 -6.25
C ILE A 36 7.15 17.14 -6.60
N ILE A 37 8.10 17.61 -5.79
CA ILE A 37 9.54 17.41 -6.01
C ILE A 37 9.87 15.92 -5.88
N VAL A 38 9.37 15.26 -4.82
CA VAL A 38 9.56 13.82 -4.61
C VAL A 38 8.97 13.01 -5.78
N SER A 39 7.75 13.34 -6.21
CA SER A 39 7.11 12.66 -7.34
C SER A 39 7.87 12.87 -8.64
N THR A 40 8.36 14.09 -8.90
CA THR A 40 9.21 14.36 -10.08
C THR A 40 10.51 13.56 -10.02
N CYS A 41 11.14 13.44 -8.85
CA CYS A 41 12.35 12.63 -8.67
C CYS A 41 12.08 11.15 -8.96
N VAL A 42 10.98 10.61 -8.47
CA VAL A 42 10.54 9.24 -8.79
C VAL A 42 10.38 9.04 -10.30
N ILE A 43 9.72 9.97 -10.99
CA ILE A 43 9.52 9.89 -12.44
C ILE A 43 10.85 9.96 -13.21
N VAL A 44 11.73 10.91 -12.87
CA VAL A 44 13.06 11.05 -13.48
C VAL A 44 13.90 9.80 -13.26
N TYR A 45 13.92 9.28 -12.02
CA TYR A 45 14.60 8.05 -11.67
C TYR A 45 14.12 6.87 -12.52
N LEU A 46 12.81 6.66 -12.58
CA LEU A 46 12.20 5.57 -13.34
C LEU A 46 12.50 5.69 -14.83
N PHE A 47 12.49 6.91 -15.40
CA PHE A 47 12.89 7.14 -16.78
C PHE A 47 14.33 6.71 -17.04
N ILE A 48 15.26 7.11 -16.18
CA ILE A 48 16.68 6.74 -16.34
C ILE A 48 16.81 5.21 -16.28
N ARG A 49 16.22 4.56 -15.26
CA ARG A 49 16.26 3.10 -15.14
C ARG A 49 15.64 2.39 -16.34
N ALA A 50 14.50 2.86 -16.82
CA ALA A 50 13.84 2.29 -18.00
C ALA A 50 14.69 2.43 -19.27
N THR A 51 15.44 3.53 -19.44
CA THR A 51 16.37 3.68 -20.56
C THR A 51 17.60 2.77 -20.47
N GLN A 52 18.06 2.45 -19.26
CA GLN A 52 19.18 1.54 -19.02
C GLN A 52 18.83 0.07 -19.24
N LEU A 53 17.55 -0.30 -19.09
CA LEU A 53 17.08 -1.68 -19.30
C LEU A 53 17.05 -2.10 -20.77
N ARG A 54 17.14 -1.15 -21.71
CA ARG A 54 17.16 -1.45 -23.14
C ARG A 54 18.54 -1.97 -23.52
N SER A 55 18.58 -3.18 -24.09
CA SER A 55 19.74 -3.68 -24.82
C SER A 55 19.90 -2.95 -26.17
N ASP A 56 21.12 -2.90 -26.69
CA ASP A 56 21.47 -2.27 -27.97
C ASP A 56 20.65 -2.78 -29.17
N GLU A 57 20.02 -3.97 -29.08
CA GLU A 57 19.20 -4.56 -30.14
C GLU A 57 17.87 -3.83 -30.38
N CYS A 58 17.37 -3.07 -29.41
CA CYS A 58 16.09 -2.34 -29.52
C CYS A 58 16.27 -0.91 -30.10
N SER A 59 17.51 -0.49 -30.34
CA SER A 59 17.89 0.89 -30.71
C SER A 59 17.37 1.37 -32.07
N ASN A 60 16.97 0.46 -32.98
CA ASN A 60 16.50 0.80 -34.32
C ASN A 60 15.02 1.22 -34.41
N GLN A 61 14.22 1.03 -33.34
CA GLN A 61 12.88 1.62 -33.29
C GLN A 61 12.97 3.04 -32.76
N GLN A 62 12.92 4.00 -33.70
CA GLN A 62 12.86 5.42 -33.39
C GLN A 62 11.64 5.69 -32.51
N PHE A 63 11.92 6.21 -31.33
CA PHE A 63 10.92 6.50 -30.33
C PHE A 63 10.11 7.73 -30.71
N PRO A 64 8.77 7.71 -30.63
CA PRO A 64 7.99 8.91 -30.91
C PRO A 64 8.31 10.05 -29.93
N MET A 65 8.70 9.78 -28.67
CA MET A 65 8.76 10.80 -27.62
C MET A 65 10.11 11.52 -27.39
N PHE A 66 11.24 11.06 -27.93
CA PHE A 66 12.60 11.60 -27.66
C PHE A 66 13.20 12.29 -28.88
N ASN A 67 12.35 12.94 -29.68
CA ASN A 67 12.83 13.85 -30.73
C ASN A 67 13.01 15.31 -30.22
N GLY A 68 12.86 15.54 -28.91
CA GLY A 68 12.97 16.86 -28.28
C GLY A 68 11.82 17.82 -28.59
N LYS A 69 10.75 17.36 -29.25
CA LYS A 69 9.59 18.18 -29.65
C LYS A 69 8.30 17.83 -28.92
N ASN A 70 8.32 16.79 -28.08
CA ASN A 70 7.12 16.26 -27.46
C ASN A 70 7.12 16.51 -25.94
N THR A 71 6.01 17.03 -25.44
CA THR A 71 5.74 17.22 -24.01
C THR A 71 4.89 16.04 -23.52
N ILE A 72 5.22 15.50 -22.36
CA ILE A 72 4.43 14.46 -21.69
C ILE A 72 3.69 15.11 -20.54
N CYS A 73 2.37 14.99 -20.54
CA CYS A 73 1.54 15.33 -19.39
C CYS A 73 1.21 14.03 -18.65
N ILE A 74 1.52 13.97 -17.35
CA ILE A 74 1.19 12.83 -16.49
C ILE A 74 0.18 13.34 -15.46
N GLU A 75 -1.03 12.81 -15.51
CA GLU A 75 -2.07 13.06 -14.52
C GLU A 75 -2.19 11.86 -13.59
N ILE A 76 -2.22 12.12 -12.28
CA ILE A 76 -2.31 11.08 -11.25
C ILE A 76 -3.58 11.33 -10.45
N GLN A 77 -4.50 10.38 -10.52
CA GLN A 77 -5.71 10.35 -9.72
C GLN A 77 -5.68 9.14 -8.80
N SER A 78 -6.09 9.32 -7.54
CA SER A 78 -6.19 8.24 -6.56
C SER A 78 -7.45 8.38 -5.74
N ASP A 79 -8.17 7.27 -5.59
CA ASP A 79 -9.34 7.19 -4.71
C ASP A 79 -8.93 6.98 -3.24
N MET A 80 -7.65 6.71 -2.96
CA MET A 80 -7.15 6.50 -1.61
C MET A 80 -6.80 7.83 -0.92
N PRO A 81 -7.21 8.03 0.34
CA PRO A 81 -6.79 9.20 1.09
C PRO A 81 -5.27 9.19 1.32
N SER A 82 -4.63 10.34 1.16
CA SER A 82 -3.19 10.48 1.36
C SER A 82 -2.80 10.32 2.84
N GLY A 83 -1.66 9.67 3.11
CA GLY A 83 -1.05 9.65 4.46
C GLY A 83 -1.75 8.76 5.49
N CYS A 84 -2.76 7.99 5.09
CA CYS A 84 -3.49 7.10 5.99
C CYS A 84 -2.85 5.70 6.12
N GLY A 85 -1.76 5.44 5.38
CA GLY A 85 -1.00 4.18 5.36
C GLY A 85 -1.80 2.98 4.85
N LEU A 86 -2.59 3.21 3.80
CA LEU A 86 -3.20 2.18 2.95
C LEU A 86 -2.29 1.80 1.76
N GLY A 87 -1.02 2.23 1.76
CA GLY A 87 -0.08 1.92 0.68
C GLY A 87 -0.16 2.84 -0.55
N SER A 88 -0.64 4.08 -0.41
CA SER A 88 -0.79 5.03 -1.52
C SER A 88 0.53 5.35 -2.24
N SER A 89 1.65 5.41 -1.51
CA SER A 89 2.98 5.58 -2.11
C SER A 89 3.41 4.36 -2.93
N GLY A 90 3.06 3.15 -2.46
CA GLY A 90 3.33 1.91 -3.18
C GLY A 90 2.52 1.83 -4.47
N ALA A 91 1.23 2.18 -4.39
CA ALA A 91 0.36 2.25 -5.57
C ALA A 91 0.87 3.27 -6.60
N PHE A 92 1.24 4.48 -6.14
CA PHE A 92 1.87 5.50 -7.00
C PHE A 92 3.16 4.97 -7.65
N SER A 93 4.05 4.37 -6.87
CA SER A 93 5.35 3.87 -7.35
C SER A 93 5.16 2.77 -8.41
N VAL A 94 4.19 1.88 -8.21
CA VAL A 94 3.85 0.81 -9.16
C VAL A 94 3.21 1.38 -10.43
N ALA A 95 2.23 2.28 -10.31
CA ALA A 95 1.57 2.91 -11.45
C ALA A 95 2.53 3.75 -12.29
N ALA A 96 3.39 4.55 -11.64
CA ALA A 96 4.45 5.31 -12.28
C ALA A 96 5.43 4.38 -13.00
N THR A 97 5.88 3.31 -12.36
CA THR A 97 6.80 2.33 -12.97
C THR A 97 6.20 1.70 -14.22
N ALA A 98 4.96 1.21 -14.14
CA ALA A 98 4.28 0.61 -15.28
C ALA A 98 4.10 1.61 -16.43
N THR A 99 3.67 2.83 -16.13
CA THR A 99 3.50 3.92 -17.10
C THR A 99 4.82 4.23 -17.81
N ILE A 100 5.92 4.36 -17.08
CA ILE A 100 7.23 4.68 -17.66
C ILE A 100 7.76 3.54 -18.52
N LEU A 101 7.57 2.28 -18.12
CA LEU A 101 8.01 1.13 -18.92
C LEU A 101 7.21 1.00 -20.24
N LEU A 102 5.91 1.29 -20.20
CA LEU A 102 5.07 1.40 -21.38
C LEU A 102 5.51 2.57 -22.27
N LEU A 103 5.65 3.75 -21.66
CA LEU A 103 6.06 4.97 -22.35
C LEU A 103 7.41 4.82 -23.02
N THR A 104 8.35 4.07 -22.45
CA THR A 104 9.71 3.84 -23.00
C THR A 104 9.80 2.63 -23.93
N ASN A 105 8.68 2.00 -24.28
CA ASN A 105 8.60 0.80 -25.13
C ASN A 105 9.42 -0.38 -24.58
N ASN A 106 9.67 -0.43 -23.26
CA ASN A 106 10.17 -1.64 -22.60
C ASN A 106 9.07 -2.72 -22.59
N TYR A 107 7.81 -2.28 -22.57
CA TYR A 107 6.63 -3.12 -22.69
C TYR A 107 5.68 -2.61 -23.77
N PRO A 108 4.97 -3.51 -24.48
CA PRO A 108 4.11 -3.12 -25.57
C PRO A 108 2.83 -2.43 -25.08
N LEU A 109 2.41 -1.37 -25.78
CA LEU A 109 1.11 -0.70 -25.59
C LEU A 109 -0.03 -1.52 -26.24
N VAL A 110 -0.29 -2.72 -25.73
CA VAL A 110 -1.40 -3.58 -26.17
C VAL A 110 -2.60 -3.45 -25.24
N GLN A 111 -3.83 -3.51 -25.80
CA GLN A 111 -5.05 -3.44 -24.98
C GLN A 111 -5.17 -4.66 -24.08
N VAL A 112 -5.48 -4.41 -22.80
CA VAL A 112 -5.54 -5.39 -21.70
C VAL A 112 -4.25 -6.21 -21.58
N TRP A 113 -3.31 -5.65 -20.82
CA TRP A 113 -2.02 -6.29 -20.61
C TRP A 113 -2.08 -7.21 -19.40
N ASP A 114 -2.09 -8.52 -19.64
CA ASP A 114 -1.78 -9.51 -18.61
C ASP A 114 -0.28 -9.53 -18.39
N ILE A 115 0.15 -8.77 -17.37
CA ILE A 115 1.56 -8.64 -17.01
C ILE A 115 2.08 -10.00 -16.57
N ASP A 116 3.06 -10.52 -17.31
CA ASP A 116 3.67 -11.82 -17.00
C ASP A 116 4.47 -11.77 -15.68
N LYS A 117 4.87 -12.93 -15.17
CA LYS A 117 5.59 -13.04 -13.90
C LYS A 117 6.93 -12.31 -13.90
N ILE A 118 7.62 -12.21 -15.03
CA ILE A 118 8.92 -11.53 -15.16
C ILE A 118 8.69 -10.02 -15.14
N GLN A 119 7.68 -9.56 -15.88
CA GLN A 119 7.30 -8.16 -15.97
C GLN A 119 6.83 -7.62 -14.60
N ARG A 120 6.01 -8.40 -13.86
CA ARG A 120 5.61 -8.06 -12.47
C ARG A 120 6.81 -7.97 -11.53
N LYS A 121 7.77 -8.89 -11.64
CA LYS A 121 9.00 -8.83 -10.83
C LYS A 121 9.80 -7.56 -11.10
N LEU A 122 9.92 -7.16 -12.37
CA LEU A 122 10.62 -5.93 -12.74
C LEU A 122 9.89 -4.69 -12.21
N ILE A 123 8.56 -4.64 -12.39
CA ILE A 123 7.72 -3.54 -11.87
C ILE A 123 7.84 -3.45 -10.35
N SER A 124 7.67 -4.55 -9.64
CA SER A 124 7.80 -4.60 -8.18
C SER A 124 9.19 -4.16 -7.71
N SER A 125 10.25 -4.57 -8.40
CA SER A 125 11.62 -4.19 -8.05
C SER A 125 11.88 -2.69 -8.22
N LEU A 126 11.48 -2.12 -9.37
CA LEU A 126 11.63 -0.68 -9.63
C LEU A 126 10.71 0.17 -8.76
N ALA A 127 9.48 -0.30 -8.48
CA ALA A 127 8.56 0.37 -7.59
C ALA A 127 9.07 0.40 -6.15
N ARG A 128 9.66 -0.71 -5.66
CA ARG A 128 10.35 -0.74 -4.36
C ARG A 128 11.52 0.24 -4.31
N ASP A 129 12.26 0.36 -5.41
CA ASP A 129 13.33 1.36 -5.53
C ASP A 129 12.76 2.78 -5.49
N ALA A 130 11.66 3.06 -6.19
CA ALA A 130 10.96 4.35 -6.14
C ALA A 130 10.41 4.67 -4.74
N GLU A 131 9.87 3.70 -4.00
CA GLU A 131 9.44 3.91 -2.62
C GLU A 131 10.59 4.30 -1.69
N CYS A 132 11.81 3.84 -1.94
CA CYS A 132 12.99 4.28 -1.20
C CYS A 132 13.29 5.77 -1.44
N ILE A 133 12.93 6.35 -2.59
CA ILE A 133 13.07 7.78 -2.85
C ILE A 133 12.07 8.58 -2.00
N ILE A 134 10.86 8.03 -1.82
CA ILE A 134 9.78 8.67 -1.07
C ILE A 134 10.03 8.61 0.45
N HIS A 135 10.37 7.43 0.98
CA HIS A 135 10.41 7.17 2.43
C HIS A 135 11.80 6.80 2.97
N GLY A 136 12.84 6.83 2.12
CA GLY A 136 14.19 6.38 2.43
C GLY A 136 14.32 4.85 2.46
N LYS A 137 13.61 4.19 3.39
CA LYS A 137 13.64 2.73 3.56
C LYS A 137 12.25 2.13 3.37
N SER A 138 12.06 1.41 2.26
CA SER A 138 10.86 0.59 2.04
C SER A 138 11.08 -0.85 2.50
N SER A 139 10.06 -1.44 3.12
CA SER A 139 9.98 -2.89 3.39
C SER A 139 9.69 -3.70 2.13
N GLY A 140 9.25 -3.04 1.05
CA GLY A 140 8.79 -3.66 -0.19
C GLY A 140 7.38 -4.26 -0.11
N LEU A 141 6.72 -4.24 1.05
CA LEU A 141 5.38 -4.82 1.24
C LEU A 141 4.34 -4.15 0.34
N ASP A 142 4.24 -2.81 0.43
CA ASP A 142 3.23 -2.02 -0.28
C ASP A 142 3.39 -2.14 -1.80
N SER A 143 4.62 -1.95 -2.30
CA SER A 143 4.93 -2.15 -3.72
C SER A 143 4.65 -3.58 -4.22
N THR A 144 4.86 -4.60 -3.37
CA THR A 144 4.58 -6.00 -3.72
C THR A 144 3.07 -6.23 -3.85
N ILE A 145 2.27 -5.85 -2.83
CA ILE A 145 0.81 -5.98 -2.86
C ILE A 145 0.23 -5.20 -4.05
N CYS A 146 0.68 -3.97 -4.27
CA CYS A 146 0.20 -3.15 -5.39
C CYS A 146 0.56 -3.75 -6.76
N THR A 147 1.66 -4.51 -6.85
CA THR A 147 2.07 -5.14 -8.11
C THR A 147 1.33 -6.45 -8.38
N TYR A 148 1.28 -7.35 -7.40
CA TYR A 148 0.73 -8.70 -7.58
C TYR A 148 -0.76 -8.76 -7.30
N GLY A 149 -1.28 -7.89 -6.45
CA GLY A 149 -2.63 -8.01 -5.91
C GLY A 149 -2.74 -9.17 -4.92
N GLY A 150 -3.97 -9.58 -4.66
CA GLY A 150 -4.29 -10.69 -3.78
C GLY A 150 -3.95 -10.40 -2.32
N THR A 151 -3.66 -11.47 -1.57
CA THR A 151 -3.28 -11.38 -0.16
C THR A 151 -1.96 -12.10 0.07
N ILE A 152 -1.14 -11.50 0.94
CA ILE A 152 0.18 -12.01 1.26
C ILE A 152 0.35 -12.20 2.77
N VAL A 153 1.09 -13.23 3.13
CA VAL A 153 1.60 -13.46 4.47
C VAL A 153 3.05 -13.01 4.49
N PHE A 154 3.37 -12.09 5.39
CA PHE A 154 4.73 -11.60 5.60
C PHE A 154 5.34 -12.19 6.86
N ARG A 155 6.47 -12.90 6.73
CA ARG A 155 7.26 -13.41 7.86
C ARG A 155 8.73 -13.11 7.63
N LYS A 156 9.30 -12.27 8.49
CA LYS A 156 10.69 -11.81 8.35
C LYS A 156 11.71 -12.94 8.46
N ASP A 157 11.44 -13.95 9.27
CA ASP A 157 12.37 -15.03 9.59
C ASP A 157 12.11 -16.30 8.78
N GLN A 158 11.24 -16.24 7.76
CA GLN A 158 10.94 -17.37 6.87
C GLN A 158 11.14 -16.98 5.40
N LEU A 159 11.64 -17.93 4.61
CA LEU A 159 11.75 -17.80 3.17
C LEU A 159 10.69 -18.68 2.49
N PRO A 160 9.90 -18.15 1.53
CA PRO A 160 9.91 -16.78 1.03
C PRO A 160 9.37 -15.76 2.06
N LEU A 161 9.92 -14.55 2.07
CA LEU A 161 9.48 -13.46 2.98
C LEU A 161 8.02 -13.08 2.79
N PHE A 162 7.53 -13.20 1.55
CA PHE A 162 6.16 -12.96 1.15
C PHE A 162 5.62 -14.25 0.56
N GLN A 163 4.55 -14.77 1.14
CA GLN A 163 3.83 -15.93 0.64
C GLN A 163 2.45 -15.49 0.20
N GLU A 164 2.14 -15.67 -1.08
CA GLU A 164 0.79 -15.45 -1.61
C GLU A 164 -0.16 -16.51 -1.04
N ILE A 165 -1.35 -16.08 -0.63
CA ILE A 165 -2.43 -16.97 -0.22
C ILE A 165 -3.65 -16.73 -1.12
N ASN A 166 -4.14 -17.81 -1.72
CA ASN A 166 -5.36 -17.81 -2.50
C ASN A 166 -6.52 -18.10 -1.57
N ILE A 167 -7.31 -17.07 -1.27
CA ILE A 167 -8.44 -17.20 -0.37
C ILE A 167 -9.68 -17.46 -1.23
N SER A 168 -10.32 -18.61 -1.03
CA SER A 168 -11.43 -19.07 -1.86
C SER A 168 -12.76 -18.37 -1.56
N ASN A 169 -12.86 -17.61 -0.47
CA ASN A 169 -14.14 -17.09 0.05
C ASN A 169 -14.22 -15.56 0.10
N PHE A 170 -13.40 -14.85 -0.67
CA PHE A 170 -13.35 -13.38 -0.65
C PHE A 170 -14.68 -12.71 -1.02
N ASP A 171 -15.49 -13.34 -1.88
CA ASP A 171 -16.80 -12.83 -2.30
C ASP A 171 -17.74 -12.54 -1.10
N THR A 172 -17.46 -13.14 0.06
CA THR A 172 -18.27 -12.99 1.28
C THR A 172 -17.77 -11.92 2.24
N VAL A 173 -16.64 -11.26 1.95
CA VAL A 173 -16.01 -10.27 2.84
C VAL A 173 -15.84 -8.94 2.12
N LYS A 174 -16.62 -7.94 2.55
CA LYS A 174 -16.40 -6.54 2.17
C LYS A 174 -15.69 -5.80 3.28
N LEU A 175 -14.87 -4.82 2.91
CA LEU A 175 -14.10 -4.01 3.84
C LEU A 175 -14.66 -2.60 3.87
N LEU A 176 -14.97 -2.10 5.05
CA LEU A 176 -15.24 -0.70 5.29
C LEU A 176 -13.97 -0.04 5.81
N ILE A 177 -13.47 0.95 5.10
CA ILE A 177 -12.30 1.72 5.52
C ILE A 177 -12.80 3.05 6.06
N VAL A 178 -12.48 3.36 7.31
CA VAL A 178 -12.82 4.65 7.94
C VAL A 178 -11.53 5.38 8.31
N ASN A 179 -11.23 6.49 7.65
CA ASN A 179 -10.10 7.33 7.97
C ASN A 179 -10.50 8.35 9.06
N THR A 180 -9.83 8.26 10.20
CA THR A 180 -10.00 9.14 11.37
C THR A 180 -9.56 10.59 11.12
N ASN A 181 -8.83 10.84 10.03
CA ASN A 181 -8.15 12.11 9.73
C ASN A 181 -7.16 12.57 10.80
N ILE A 182 -6.82 11.71 11.76
CA ILE A 182 -5.75 11.95 12.72
C ILE A 182 -4.43 11.59 12.06
N THR A 183 -3.58 12.59 11.88
CA THR A 183 -2.19 12.41 11.45
C THR A 183 -1.42 11.60 12.48
N ARG A 184 -0.65 10.63 12.00
CA ARG A 184 0.17 9.76 12.86
C ARG A 184 1.63 9.78 12.44
N SER A 185 2.49 9.47 13.39
CA SER A 185 3.88 9.13 13.11
C SER A 185 4.11 7.66 13.45
N THR A 186 4.40 6.86 12.42
CA THR A 186 4.73 5.44 12.58
C THR A 186 5.94 5.25 13.51
N SER A 187 6.94 6.14 13.42
CA SER A 187 8.12 6.07 14.29
C SER A 187 7.78 6.32 15.76
N LEU A 188 6.88 7.28 16.05
CA LEU A 188 6.40 7.51 17.42
C LEU A 188 5.58 6.34 17.96
N ALA A 189 4.72 5.75 17.13
CA ALA A 189 3.93 4.58 17.52
C ALA A 189 4.82 3.39 17.89
N VAL A 190 5.78 3.06 17.02
CA VAL A 190 6.77 1.99 17.27
C VAL A 190 7.59 2.30 18.51
N ARG A 191 7.97 3.57 18.72
CA ARG A 191 8.74 3.97 19.90
C ARG A 191 7.96 3.75 21.20
N LYS A 192 6.68 4.13 21.24
CA LYS A 192 5.81 3.90 22.41
C LYS A 192 5.66 2.42 22.74
N VAL A 193 5.45 1.57 21.73
CA VAL A 193 5.39 0.10 21.94
C VAL A 193 6.72 -0.42 22.45
N TYR A 194 7.84 0.08 21.93
CA TYR A 194 9.17 -0.32 22.38
C TYR A 194 9.48 0.12 23.82
N ASP A 195 9.08 1.32 24.22
CA ASP A 195 9.23 1.81 25.59
C ASP A 195 8.36 0.97 26.54
N LYS A 196 7.11 0.65 26.17
CA LYS A 196 6.26 -0.28 26.91
C LYS A 196 6.86 -1.69 27.02
N TRP A 197 7.45 -2.19 25.94
CA TRP A 197 8.16 -3.48 25.93
C TRP A 197 9.36 -3.47 26.87
N LYS A 198 10.07 -2.35 27.02
CA LYS A 198 11.17 -2.24 27.99
C LYS A 198 10.68 -2.31 29.44
N GLU A 199 9.52 -1.73 29.71
CA GLU A 199 8.90 -1.71 31.04
C GLU A 199 8.37 -3.10 31.44
N ASP A 200 7.65 -3.77 30.54
CA ASP A 200 7.15 -5.13 30.77
C ASP A 200 7.31 -6.02 29.53
N LYS A 201 8.47 -6.65 29.43
CA LYS A 201 8.79 -7.58 28.34
C LYS A 201 7.87 -8.80 28.33
N THR A 202 7.49 -9.29 29.50
CA THR A 202 6.74 -10.55 29.62
C THR A 202 5.32 -10.36 29.09
N CYS A 203 4.64 -9.30 29.52
CA CYS A 203 3.31 -8.94 29.02
C CYS A 203 3.34 -8.66 27.52
N VAL A 204 4.22 -7.77 27.05
CA VAL A 204 4.24 -7.38 25.63
C VAL A 204 4.62 -8.53 24.70
N ASN A 205 5.59 -9.38 25.08
CA ASN A 205 5.91 -10.58 24.31
C ASN A 205 4.75 -11.59 24.27
N SER A 206 3.97 -11.70 25.34
CA SER A 206 2.75 -12.51 25.34
C SER A 206 1.75 -11.99 24.33
N ILE A 207 1.52 -10.67 24.29
CA ILE A 207 0.63 -10.06 23.30
C ILE A 207 1.12 -10.33 21.87
N PHE A 208 2.42 -10.14 21.59
CA PHE A 208 2.97 -10.45 20.26
C PHE A 208 2.77 -11.91 19.86
N LYS A 209 2.94 -12.84 20.81
CA LYS A 209 2.69 -14.26 20.58
C LYS A 209 1.23 -14.53 20.25
N GLU A 210 0.29 -13.95 21.00
CA GLU A 210 -1.14 -14.11 20.75
C GLU A 210 -1.58 -13.51 19.41
N ILE A 211 -1.04 -12.35 19.02
CA ILE A 211 -1.26 -11.79 17.68
C ILE A 211 -0.74 -12.74 16.59
N GLY A 212 0.43 -13.36 16.81
CA GLY A 212 0.97 -14.38 15.90
C GLY A 212 0.06 -15.58 15.73
N ILE A 213 -0.46 -16.12 16.84
CA ILE A 213 -1.43 -17.22 16.84
C ILE A 213 -2.71 -16.84 16.08
N ILE A 214 -3.22 -15.63 16.30
CA ILE A 214 -4.40 -15.13 15.56
C ILE A 214 -4.15 -15.10 14.05
N VAL A 215 -2.96 -14.67 13.61
CA VAL A 215 -2.62 -14.65 12.18
C VAL A 215 -2.61 -16.07 11.60
N ASP A 216 -2.01 -17.03 12.31
CA ASP A 216 -1.96 -18.43 11.89
C ASP A 216 -3.38 -19.02 11.78
N GLU A 217 -4.21 -18.82 12.80
CA GLU A 217 -5.62 -19.29 12.82
C GLU A 217 -6.45 -18.65 11.70
N VAL A 218 -6.26 -17.35 11.43
CA VAL A 218 -6.97 -16.66 10.34
C VAL A 218 -6.54 -17.20 8.97
N ILE A 219 -5.26 -17.49 8.76
CA ILE A 219 -4.79 -18.11 7.51
C ILE A 219 -5.48 -19.47 7.30
N ASP A 220 -5.56 -20.28 8.36
CA ASP A 220 -6.22 -21.59 8.28
C ASP A 220 -7.71 -21.46 7.98
N ILE A 221 -8.41 -20.52 8.63
CA ILE A 221 -9.84 -20.23 8.38
C ILE A 221 -10.07 -19.80 6.93
N LEU A 222 -9.23 -18.91 6.40
CA LEU A 222 -9.39 -18.38 5.04
C LEU A 222 -9.08 -19.42 3.95
N ASN A 223 -8.36 -20.49 4.29
CA ASN A 223 -8.08 -21.63 3.40
C ASN A 223 -9.19 -22.72 3.43
N GLN A 224 -10.13 -22.67 4.39
CA GLN A 224 -11.23 -23.63 4.47
C GLN A 224 -12.31 -23.34 3.42
N LYS A 225 -12.99 -24.39 2.96
CA LYS A 225 -14.05 -24.27 1.92
C LYS A 225 -15.45 -24.02 2.49
N ASP A 226 -15.65 -24.22 3.80
CA ASP A 226 -16.98 -24.17 4.42
C ASP A 226 -17.30 -22.77 4.97
N ASN A 227 -18.24 -22.07 4.32
CA ASN A 227 -18.52 -20.65 4.59
C ASN A 227 -19.23 -20.34 5.92
N CYS A 228 -19.97 -21.30 6.52
CA CYS A 228 -20.91 -20.96 7.61
C CYS A 228 -20.23 -20.60 8.94
N GLU A 229 -19.05 -21.15 9.25
CA GLU A 229 -18.33 -20.84 10.50
C GLU A 229 -17.27 -19.73 10.34
N ILE A 230 -16.93 -19.38 9.09
CA ILE A 230 -15.87 -18.41 8.77
C ILE A 230 -16.20 -17.03 9.34
N SER A 231 -17.42 -16.52 9.12
CA SER A 231 -17.80 -15.18 9.58
C SER A 231 -17.73 -15.05 11.10
N ARG A 232 -18.20 -16.06 11.85
CA ARG A 232 -18.17 -16.06 13.33
C ARG A 232 -16.75 -16.17 13.86
N SER A 233 -15.92 -17.03 13.26
CA SER A 233 -14.52 -17.18 13.66
C SER A 233 -13.70 -15.93 13.34
N LEU A 234 -13.82 -15.38 12.12
CA LEU A 234 -13.18 -14.11 11.74
C LEU A 234 -13.60 -12.96 12.67
N THR A 235 -14.90 -12.83 12.97
CA THR A 235 -15.40 -11.83 13.94
C THR A 235 -14.65 -11.93 15.26
N ARG A 236 -14.51 -13.16 15.81
CA ARG A 236 -13.79 -13.39 17.07
C ARG A 236 -12.32 -12.97 16.96
N HIS A 237 -11.63 -13.34 15.90
CA HIS A 237 -10.21 -13.00 15.71
C HIS A 237 -9.97 -11.50 15.50
N ILE A 238 -10.84 -10.82 14.74
CA ILE A 238 -10.77 -9.37 14.52
C ILE A 238 -10.92 -8.63 15.85
N VAL A 239 -11.97 -8.96 16.61
CA VAL A 239 -12.25 -8.35 17.91
C VAL A 239 -11.12 -8.66 18.91
N ARG A 240 -10.64 -9.90 18.96
CA ARG A 240 -9.53 -10.30 19.84
C ARG A 240 -8.25 -9.53 19.52
N ASN A 241 -7.91 -9.39 18.24
CA ASN A 241 -6.73 -8.64 17.82
C ASN A 241 -6.86 -7.15 18.18
N GLN A 242 -8.04 -6.55 18.01
CA GLN A 242 -8.28 -5.17 18.45
C GLN A 242 -8.05 -4.97 19.95
N HIS A 243 -8.56 -5.86 20.81
CA HIS A 243 -8.31 -5.77 22.25
C HIS A 243 -6.81 -5.87 22.59
N LEU A 244 -6.07 -6.75 21.91
CA LEU A 244 -4.62 -6.86 22.08
C LEU A 244 -3.88 -5.57 21.63
N LEU A 245 -4.36 -4.91 20.57
CA LEU A 245 -3.82 -3.63 20.10
C LEU A 245 -4.13 -2.48 21.07
N GLU A 246 -5.30 -2.49 21.70
CA GLU A 246 -5.64 -1.58 22.80
C GLU A 246 -4.75 -1.82 24.01
N GLU A 247 -4.52 -3.08 24.37
CA GLU A 247 -3.61 -3.46 25.45
C GLU A 247 -2.17 -3.04 25.14
N LEU A 248 -1.72 -3.11 23.88
CA LEU A 248 -0.42 -2.54 23.46
C LEU A 248 -0.37 -1.01 23.56
N GLY A 249 -1.51 -0.35 23.70
CA GLY A 249 -1.62 1.10 23.81
C GLY A 249 -1.49 1.82 22.46
N VAL A 250 -1.76 1.13 21.35
CA VAL A 250 -1.68 1.72 19.99
C VAL A 250 -3.01 2.23 19.46
N SER A 251 -4.11 2.10 20.21
CA SER A 251 -5.39 2.65 19.78
C SER A 251 -5.54 4.13 20.14
N HIS A 252 -6.49 4.82 19.50
CA HIS A 252 -6.83 6.22 19.73
C HIS A 252 -8.30 6.36 20.09
N SER A 253 -8.69 7.39 20.85
CA SER A 253 -10.07 7.61 21.30
C SER A 253 -11.08 7.62 20.14
N ILE A 254 -10.81 8.39 19.07
CA ILE A 254 -11.64 8.40 17.85
C ILE A 254 -11.71 7.03 17.19
N SER A 255 -10.60 6.28 17.13
CA SER A 255 -10.61 4.92 16.58
C SER A 255 -11.51 3.98 17.41
N ASN A 256 -11.43 4.07 18.74
CA ASN A 256 -12.27 3.28 19.65
C ASN A 256 -13.75 3.65 19.51
N GLU A 257 -14.06 4.94 19.35
CA GLU A 257 -15.43 5.41 19.12
C GLU A 257 -16.02 4.79 17.85
N ILE A 258 -15.28 4.85 16.73
CA ILE A 258 -15.70 4.22 15.46
C ILE A 258 -15.90 2.71 15.62
N ILE A 259 -15.01 2.04 16.34
CA ILE A 259 -15.10 0.59 16.58
C ILE A 259 -16.34 0.24 17.39
N GLU A 260 -16.66 1.01 18.44
CA GLU A 260 -17.89 0.81 19.21
C GLU A 260 -19.15 1.15 18.40
N GLU A 261 -19.15 2.19 17.57
CA GLU A 261 -20.27 2.49 16.66
C GLU A 261 -20.49 1.35 15.65
N LEU A 262 -19.43 0.75 15.11
CA LEU A 262 -19.52 -0.39 14.20
C LEU A 262 -20.03 -1.66 14.88
N LYS A 263 -19.64 -1.87 16.14
CA LYS A 263 -20.10 -3.00 16.95
C LYS A 263 -21.61 -2.94 17.21
N LEU A 264 -22.19 -1.75 17.36
CA LEU A 264 -23.64 -1.57 17.53
C LEU A 264 -24.44 -2.06 16.32
N VAL A 265 -23.87 -1.95 15.12
CA VAL A 265 -24.46 -2.44 13.86
C VAL A 265 -23.93 -3.83 13.48
N GLY A 266 -23.25 -4.52 14.39
CA GLY A 266 -22.78 -5.89 14.20
C GLY A 266 -21.57 -6.06 13.27
N ILE A 267 -20.84 -4.99 12.96
CA ILE A 267 -19.62 -5.06 12.13
C ILE A 267 -18.39 -5.17 13.03
N PRO A 268 -17.64 -6.31 13.02
CA PRO A 268 -16.36 -6.38 13.70
C PRO A 268 -15.35 -5.42 13.05
N ALA A 269 -14.60 -4.70 13.89
CA ALA A 269 -13.65 -3.71 13.42
C ALA A 269 -12.35 -3.74 14.20
N LYS A 270 -11.26 -3.28 13.57
CA LYS A 270 -9.96 -3.08 14.21
C LYS A 270 -9.18 -1.93 13.57
N VAL A 271 -8.24 -1.34 14.30
CA VAL A 271 -7.28 -0.39 13.74
C VAL A 271 -6.35 -1.07 12.74
N THR A 272 -5.83 -0.31 11.76
CA THR A 272 -4.82 -0.81 10.81
C THR A 272 -3.55 0.04 10.80
N GLY A 273 -2.47 -0.53 10.26
CA GLY A 273 -1.15 0.08 10.24
C GLY A 273 -0.58 0.30 11.64
N ALA A 274 -0.04 1.49 11.88
CA ALA A 274 0.67 1.82 13.11
C ALA A 274 -0.25 2.15 14.32
N GLY A 275 -1.56 2.29 14.09
CA GLY A 275 -2.50 2.81 15.09
C GLY A 275 -2.33 4.32 15.34
N PHE A 276 -2.71 4.77 16.55
CA PHE A 276 -2.71 6.15 17.02
C PHE A 276 -3.47 7.13 16.11
N GLY A 277 -4.57 6.66 15.50
CA GLY A 277 -5.30 7.37 14.45
C GLY A 277 -5.29 6.57 13.15
N GLY A 278 -5.14 7.25 12.02
CA GLY A 278 -5.15 6.57 10.72
C GLY A 278 -6.50 5.98 10.36
N CYS A 279 -6.50 4.73 9.89
CA CYS A 279 -7.71 4.04 9.47
C CYS A 279 -8.17 2.99 10.48
N VAL A 280 -9.49 2.84 10.59
CA VAL A 280 -10.17 1.68 11.15
C VAL A 280 -10.70 0.85 9.98
N LEU A 281 -10.56 -0.47 10.09
CA LEU A 281 -11.11 -1.44 9.15
C LEU A 281 -12.30 -2.12 9.81
N GLY A 282 -13.49 -1.94 9.24
CA GLY A 282 -14.69 -2.72 9.51
C GLY A 282 -14.82 -3.86 8.51
N PHE A 283 -15.25 -5.03 8.97
CA PHE A 283 -15.36 -6.23 8.15
C PHE A 283 -16.83 -6.62 8.04
N ILE A 284 -17.40 -6.43 6.85
CA ILE A 284 -18.78 -6.80 6.55
C ILE A 284 -18.74 -8.26 6.08
N LEU A 285 -19.15 -9.16 6.98
CA LEU A 285 -19.03 -10.61 6.80
C LEU A 285 -20.42 -11.19 6.49
N GLY A 286 -20.58 -11.80 5.32
CA GLY A 286 -21.83 -12.43 4.88
C GLY A 286 -22.51 -11.71 3.71
N VAL A 287 -23.50 -12.40 3.11
CA VAL A 287 -24.10 -12.00 1.82
C VAL A 287 -25.27 -11.02 1.98
N ASP A 288 -25.91 -11.00 3.16
CA ASP A 288 -27.18 -10.29 3.42
C ASP A 288 -27.06 -9.21 4.52
N TYR A 289 -25.98 -8.43 4.52
CA TYR A 289 -25.87 -7.30 5.43
C TYR A 289 -26.78 -6.15 4.97
N ASP A 290 -27.74 -5.74 5.80
CA ASP A 290 -28.58 -4.58 5.52
C ASP A 290 -27.72 -3.31 5.53
N ASN A 291 -27.58 -2.69 4.36
CA ASN A 291 -26.74 -1.52 4.20
C ASN A 291 -27.41 -0.24 4.72
N SER A 292 -28.69 -0.26 5.12
CA SER A 292 -29.41 0.94 5.57
C SER A 292 -28.74 1.61 6.77
N GLU A 293 -28.56 0.87 7.88
CA GLU A 293 -27.92 1.37 9.10
C GLU A 293 -26.46 1.80 8.88
N LEU A 294 -25.74 1.05 8.04
CA LEU A 294 -24.36 1.37 7.68
C LEU A 294 -24.26 2.65 6.84
N ASN A 295 -25.16 2.85 5.88
CA ASN A 295 -25.19 4.07 5.06
C ASN A 295 -25.51 5.31 5.91
N ASP A 296 -26.40 5.17 6.89
CA ASP A 296 -26.70 6.23 7.85
C ASP A 296 -25.48 6.54 8.73
N LEU A 297 -24.76 5.51 9.18
CA LEU A 297 -23.52 5.67 9.95
C LEU A 297 -22.42 6.36 9.12
N ILE A 298 -22.22 5.95 7.87
CA ILE A 298 -21.28 6.57 6.94
C ILE A 298 -21.64 8.05 6.71
N SER A 299 -22.93 8.35 6.51
CA SER A 299 -23.41 9.72 6.34
C SER A 299 -23.11 10.58 7.57
N ARG A 300 -23.34 10.05 8.78
CA ARG A 300 -22.97 10.73 10.03
C ARG A 300 -21.47 10.97 10.15
N TRP A 301 -20.63 10.02 9.77
CA TRP A 301 -19.18 10.20 9.75
C TRP A 301 -18.72 11.28 8.78
N HIS A 302 -19.30 11.33 7.58
CA HIS A 302 -19.00 12.41 6.63
C HIS A 302 -19.35 13.79 7.20
N THR A 303 -20.46 13.92 7.94
CA THR A 303 -20.79 15.20 8.61
C THR A 303 -19.79 15.58 9.71
N ARG A 304 -19.07 14.60 10.28
CA ARG A 304 -17.98 14.79 11.25
C ARG A 304 -16.60 14.94 10.60
N SER A 305 -16.55 15.13 9.27
CA SER A 305 -15.32 15.19 8.49
C SER A 305 -14.46 13.93 8.59
N LEU A 306 -15.09 12.76 8.75
CA LEU A 306 -14.44 11.46 8.62
C LEU A 306 -14.69 10.93 7.20
N TRP A 307 -13.65 10.37 6.58
CA TRP A 307 -13.80 9.73 5.28
C TRP A 307 -14.06 8.23 5.49
N ALA A 308 -15.08 7.68 4.83
CA ALA A 308 -15.41 6.28 4.90
C ALA A 308 -15.80 5.74 3.52
N GLN A 309 -15.34 4.53 3.19
CA GLN A 309 -15.69 3.87 1.93
C GLN A 309 -15.74 2.35 2.10
N VAL A 310 -16.76 1.72 1.50
CA VAL A 310 -16.86 0.28 1.36
C VAL A 310 -16.11 -0.16 0.09
N THR A 311 -15.27 -1.18 0.21
CA THR A 311 -14.46 -1.74 -0.87
C THR A 311 -14.37 -3.27 -0.77
N SER A 312 -13.89 -3.93 -1.82
CA SER A 312 -13.56 -5.36 -1.82
C SER A 312 -12.11 -5.58 -1.40
N ILE A 313 -11.82 -6.76 -0.82
CA ILE A 313 -10.45 -7.17 -0.51
C ILE A 313 -9.72 -7.67 -1.77
N GLU A 314 -10.47 -8.10 -2.79
CA GLU A 314 -9.90 -8.53 -4.06
C GLU A 314 -9.31 -7.35 -4.85
N ALA A 315 -8.01 -7.17 -4.73
CA ALA A 315 -7.24 -6.30 -5.61
C ALA A 315 -6.46 -7.15 -6.61
N THR A 316 -6.57 -6.85 -7.90
CA THR A 316 -5.88 -7.60 -8.97
C THR A 316 -4.42 -7.18 -9.19
N GLY A 317 -3.93 -6.22 -8.41
CA GLY A 317 -2.63 -5.58 -8.61
C GLY A 317 -2.62 -4.65 -9.82
N VAL A 318 -1.43 -4.38 -10.34
CA VAL A 318 -1.24 -3.45 -11.46
C VAL A 318 -1.95 -3.92 -12.73
N LYS A 319 -2.66 -2.99 -13.37
CA LYS A 319 -3.36 -3.20 -14.64
C LYS A 319 -3.16 -2.02 -15.55
N TYR A 320 -3.21 -2.29 -16.84
CA TYR A 320 -3.23 -1.27 -17.89
C TYR A 320 -4.62 -1.23 -18.53
N ASN A 321 -5.20 -0.03 -18.62
CA ASN A 321 -6.48 0.21 -19.28
C ASN A 321 -6.29 1.24 -20.40
N SER A 322 -6.61 0.83 -21.63
CA SER A 322 -6.43 1.64 -22.84
C SER A 322 -7.40 2.81 -22.96
N HIS A 323 -8.40 2.94 -22.07
CA HIS A 323 -9.29 4.09 -22.02
C HIS A 323 -8.63 5.39 -21.53
N PHE A 324 -7.40 5.30 -20.98
CA PHE A 324 -6.64 6.43 -20.44
C PHE A 324 -5.47 6.88 -21.34
N LEU A 325 -5.43 6.45 -22.61
CA LEU A 325 -4.59 7.02 -23.66
C LEU A 325 -5.41 7.95 -24.56
#